data_AF-C3QYN8-F1
#
_entry.id   AF-C3QYN8-F1
#
_cell.length_a   1.000
_cell.length_b   1.000
_cell.length_c   1.000
_cell.angle_alpha   90.00
_cell.angle_beta   90.00
_cell.angle_gamma   90.00
#
_symmetry.space_group_name_H-M   'P 1'
#
loop_
_entity.id
_entity.type
_entity.pdbx_description
1 polymer ?
#
loop_
_entity_poly.entity_id
_entity_poly.type
_entity_poly.pdbx_seq_one_letter_code
_entity_poly.pdbx_strand_id
1 'polypeptide(L)'
;MRIKNSNDITYFIGGILLLLTLRPFFTWSLSGSYAQIVFLFPLAILFWRNYRMNRLNVLYLFFFVFTLLLASISQNRNLIGFFFMIILAAVPFGSKRFMVNVFDRYKTLYSIIIGISILVWLLLFFGIPVPGKIIAPLNAVKTYNYIAYPFLVIPNYLGAGLDVYFQSLRFCGPFDEPGVVGTIAGLMLYIDNFNLKDKRNIFILISGLLSLSLFFYVLSAIFLVCFLFSRNVKVVYKFFISSLMALLIVFSMQNTMTRLLIWDRLEYDKTQGMISGDNRADSSLKSYFNSIQGTSQYWWGVDNKRQLANFSDSAGYRNAILSNGAVVCIMYLLFFVLYALNRIKSIWYILIFITLLLATLYQRPGLFSVNYIFLFSMYIVMHDKRENIKLNP
;
A
#
# COMPACT_ATOMS: atom_id res chain seq x y z
N MET A 1 -1.47 -14.25 19.47
CA MET A 1 -2.40 -14.92 18.55
C MET A 1 -1.64 -16.06 17.88
N ARG A 2 -1.96 -17.32 18.19
CA ARG A 2 -1.43 -18.48 17.46
C ARG A 2 -2.62 -19.36 17.06
N ILE A 3 -3.25 -19.03 15.93
CA ILE A 3 -3.95 -20.08 15.18
C ILE A 3 -2.86 -21.08 14.83
N LYS A 4 -3.05 -22.37 15.17
CA LYS A 4 -2.07 -23.41 14.94
C LYS A 4 -1.68 -23.38 13.46
N ASN A 5 -0.43 -22.99 13.17
CA ASN A 5 0.11 -22.92 11.80
C ASN A 5 -0.02 -24.33 11.20
N SER A 6 -0.98 -24.54 10.29
CA SER A 6 -0.88 -25.70 9.40
C SER A 6 0.20 -25.38 8.37
N ASN A 7 1.15 -26.31 8.20
CA ASN A 7 2.22 -26.23 7.19
C ASN A 7 1.67 -26.55 5.79
N ASP A 8 0.53 -25.95 5.45
CA ASP A 8 -0.05 -26.09 4.13
C ASP A 8 0.75 -25.22 3.15
N ILE A 9 1.30 -25.86 2.12
CA ILE A 9 2.08 -25.23 1.06
C ILE A 9 1.29 -24.10 0.39
N THR A 10 -0.04 -24.19 0.36
CA THR A 10 -0.92 -23.21 -0.28
C THR A 10 -0.84 -21.83 0.38
N TYR A 11 -0.56 -21.75 1.69
CA TYR A 11 -0.38 -20.47 2.38
C TYR A 11 0.93 -19.79 1.97
N PHE A 12 2.00 -20.58 1.78
CA PHE A 12 3.27 -20.08 1.29
C PHE A 12 3.15 -19.58 -0.15
N ILE A 13 2.48 -20.35 -1.01
CA ILE A 13 2.20 -19.92 -2.39
C ILE A 13 1.41 -18.61 -2.39
N GLY A 14 0.34 -18.50 -1.59
CA GLY A 14 -0.42 -17.26 -1.47
C GLY A 14 0.45 -16.07 -1.01
N GLY A 15 1.32 -16.27 -0.03
CA GLY A 15 2.24 -15.24 0.45
C GLY A 15 3.28 -14.80 -0.58
N ILE A 16 3.85 -15.74 -1.34
CA ILE A 16 4.78 -15.45 -2.43
C ILE A 16 4.08 -14.66 -3.54
N LEU A 17 2.89 -15.09 -3.96
CA LEU A 17 2.15 -14.43 -5.02
C LEU A 17 1.77 -12.99 -4.63
N LEU A 18 1.32 -12.76 -3.39
CA LEU A 18 1.08 -11.40 -2.89
C LEU A 18 2.34 -10.53 -2.95
N LEU A 19 3.48 -11.05 -2.49
CA LEU A 19 4.75 -10.34 -2.57
C LEU A 19 5.15 -10.00 -4.02
N LEU A 20 5.02 -10.95 -4.95
CA LEU A 20 5.36 -10.72 -6.36
C LEU A 20 4.46 -9.67 -7.01
N THR A 21 3.21 -9.54 -6.55
CA THR A 21 2.28 -8.51 -7.04
C THR A 21 2.65 -7.09 -6.60
N LEU A 22 3.54 -6.92 -5.62
CA LEU A 22 4.17 -5.61 -5.33
C LEU A 22 5.23 -5.20 -6.36
N ARG A 23 5.54 -6.09 -7.32
CA ARG A 23 6.56 -5.90 -8.36
C ARG A 23 7.94 -5.52 -7.78
N PRO A 24 8.57 -6.41 -6.99
CA PRO A 24 9.97 -6.22 -6.63
C PRO A 24 10.87 -6.23 -7.88
N PHE A 25 12.04 -5.61 -7.82
CA PHE A 25 12.86 -5.30 -9.00
C PHE A 25 13.19 -6.47 -9.92
N PHE A 26 13.34 -7.67 -9.37
CA PHE A 26 13.61 -8.89 -10.14
C PHE A 26 12.42 -9.34 -11.00
N THR A 27 11.27 -8.68 -10.88
CA THR A 27 10.09 -8.87 -11.75
C THR A 27 9.91 -7.77 -12.80
N TRP A 28 10.76 -6.73 -12.80
CA TRP A 28 10.59 -5.57 -13.70
C TRP A 28 10.88 -5.91 -15.16
N SER A 29 11.71 -6.91 -15.42
CA SER A 29 11.96 -7.43 -16.77
C SER A 29 10.73 -8.10 -17.40
N LEU A 30 9.75 -8.51 -16.58
CA LEU A 30 8.48 -9.01 -17.08
C LEU A 30 7.67 -7.81 -17.59
N SER A 31 7.74 -7.59 -18.91
CA SER A 31 7.10 -6.45 -19.56
C SER A 31 5.58 -6.56 -19.61
N GLY A 32 4.90 -5.44 -19.35
CA GLY A 32 3.48 -5.26 -19.64
C GLY A 32 2.50 -5.86 -18.62
N SER A 33 1.20 -5.72 -18.94
CA SER A 33 0.07 -6.19 -18.14
C SER A 33 0.08 -7.71 -17.89
N TYR A 34 0.77 -8.47 -18.75
CA TYR A 34 0.86 -9.93 -18.69
C TYR A 34 1.66 -10.43 -17.48
N ALA A 35 2.69 -9.69 -17.06
CA ALA A 35 3.48 -10.02 -15.88
C ALA A 35 2.64 -10.11 -14.60
N GLN A 36 1.68 -9.19 -14.45
CA GLN A 36 0.78 -9.18 -13.30
C GLN A 36 -0.23 -10.33 -13.37
N ILE A 37 -0.70 -10.69 -14.57
CA ILE A 37 -1.66 -11.80 -14.77
C ILE A 37 -1.07 -13.12 -14.28
N VAL A 38 0.21 -13.39 -14.56
CA VAL A 38 0.89 -14.64 -14.17
C VAL A 38 0.84 -14.88 -12.66
N PHE A 39 0.95 -13.83 -11.84
CA PHE A 39 0.87 -13.97 -10.39
C PHE A 39 -0.56 -13.90 -9.86
N LEU A 40 -1.42 -13.12 -10.52
CA LEU A 40 -2.76 -12.83 -10.04
C LEU A 40 -3.76 -13.94 -10.34
N PHE A 41 -3.61 -14.62 -11.47
CA PHE A 41 -4.51 -15.72 -11.83
C PHE A 41 -4.40 -16.91 -10.83
N PRO A 42 -3.21 -17.44 -10.51
CA PRO A 42 -3.08 -18.48 -9.48
C PRO A 42 -3.51 -17.99 -8.09
N LEU A 43 -3.23 -16.73 -7.75
CA LEU A 43 -3.61 -16.15 -6.46
C LEU A 43 -5.12 -16.17 -6.30
N ALA A 44 -5.85 -15.72 -7.32
CA ALA A 44 -7.29 -15.68 -7.24
C ALA A 44 -7.94 -17.07 -7.24
N ILE A 45 -7.39 -18.04 -7.96
CA ILE A 45 -7.83 -19.45 -7.84
C ILE A 45 -7.71 -19.93 -6.39
N LEU A 46 -6.59 -19.62 -5.73
CA LEU A 46 -6.40 -19.98 -4.32
C LEU A 46 -7.44 -19.33 -3.41
N PHE A 47 -7.77 -18.05 -3.62
CA PHE A 47 -8.79 -17.36 -2.84
C PHE A 47 -10.20 -17.87 -3.13
N TRP A 48 -10.52 -18.17 -4.39
CA TRP A 48 -11.81 -18.73 -4.79
C TRP A 48 -12.04 -20.11 -4.18
N ARG A 49 -11.01 -20.98 -4.19
CA ARG A 49 -11.08 -22.31 -3.58
C ARG A 49 -11.29 -22.25 -2.06
N ASN A 50 -10.82 -21.18 -1.43
CA ASN A 50 -10.96 -20.95 0.01
C ASN A 50 -12.07 -19.92 0.35
N TYR A 51 -12.97 -19.65 -0.60
CA TYR A 51 -14.06 -18.69 -0.44
C TYR A 51 -15.06 -19.18 0.61
N ARG A 52 -15.55 -18.27 1.45
CA ARG A 52 -16.59 -18.58 2.45
C ARG A 52 -17.95 -18.05 2.02
N MET A 53 -18.83 -18.95 1.59
CA MET A 53 -20.21 -18.63 1.23
C MET A 53 -21.07 -18.30 2.45
N ASN A 54 -21.72 -17.14 2.41
CA ASN A 54 -22.84 -16.74 3.27
C ASN A 54 -23.66 -15.70 2.50
N ARG A 55 -24.99 -15.62 2.72
CA ARG A 55 -25.90 -14.68 2.02
C ARG A 55 -25.38 -13.24 2.00
N LEU A 56 -24.87 -12.74 3.14
CA LEU A 56 -24.26 -11.40 3.21
C LEU A 56 -22.99 -11.28 2.35
N ASN A 57 -22.12 -12.30 2.36
CA ASN A 57 -20.90 -12.29 1.54
C ASN A 57 -21.23 -12.34 0.04
N VAL A 58 -22.31 -13.01 -0.36
CA VAL A 58 -22.77 -13.04 -1.76
C VAL A 58 -23.26 -11.65 -2.20
N LEU A 59 -24.01 -10.94 -1.35
CA LEU A 59 -24.43 -9.56 -1.63
C LEU A 59 -23.22 -8.62 -1.80
N TYR A 60 -22.27 -8.68 -0.87
CA TYR A 60 -21.04 -7.88 -0.97
C TYR A 60 -20.18 -8.27 -2.18
N LEU A 61 -20.12 -9.56 -2.52
CA LEU A 61 -19.44 -10.03 -3.72
C LEU A 61 -20.09 -9.45 -4.97
N PHE A 62 -21.42 -9.50 -5.09
CA PHE A 62 -22.15 -8.92 -6.21
C PHE A 62 -21.87 -7.41 -6.33
N PHE A 63 -21.96 -6.67 -5.22
CA PHE A 63 -21.66 -5.24 -5.22
C PHE A 63 -20.21 -4.93 -5.65
N PHE A 64 -19.25 -5.73 -5.18
CA PHE A 64 -17.85 -5.53 -5.54
C PHE A 64 -17.55 -5.92 -6.98
N VAL A 65 -18.09 -7.05 -7.46
CA VAL A 65 -18.01 -7.45 -8.87
C VAL A 65 -18.61 -6.35 -9.75
N PHE A 66 -19.79 -5.83 -9.41
CA PHE A 66 -20.40 -4.74 -10.16
C PHE A 66 -19.51 -3.48 -10.20
N THR A 67 -18.88 -3.12 -9.08
CA THR A 67 -17.90 -2.02 -9.02
C THR A 67 -16.70 -2.28 -9.95
N LEU A 68 -16.17 -3.50 -9.96
CA LEU A 68 -15.04 -3.92 -10.80
C LEU A 68 -15.40 -3.96 -12.30
N LEU A 69 -16.64 -4.31 -12.62
CA LEU A 69 -17.19 -4.27 -13.98
C LEU A 69 -17.27 -2.83 -14.49
N LEU A 70 -17.84 -1.91 -13.71
CA LEU A 70 -17.89 -0.49 -14.06
C LEU A 70 -16.49 0.10 -14.25
N ALA A 71 -15.54 -0.24 -13.37
CA ALA A 71 -14.15 0.16 -13.51
C ALA A 71 -13.52 -0.35 -14.82
N SER A 72 -13.87 -1.57 -15.25
CA SER A 72 -13.37 -2.16 -16.49
C SER A 72 -13.92 -1.46 -17.73
N ILE A 73 -15.21 -1.10 -17.70
CA ILE A 73 -15.88 -0.36 -18.76
C ILE A 73 -15.31 1.06 -18.87
N SER A 74 -15.20 1.76 -17.74
CA SER A 74 -14.64 3.13 -17.66
C SER A 74 -13.25 3.23 -18.27
N GLN A 75 -12.39 2.25 -17.97
CA GLN A 75 -11.02 2.21 -18.50
C GLN A 75 -10.90 1.65 -19.93
N ASN A 76 -12.02 1.29 -20.56
CA ASN A 76 -12.07 0.62 -21.86
C ASN A 76 -11.06 -0.55 -21.93
N ARG A 77 -11.14 -1.43 -20.92
CA ARG A 77 -10.28 -2.62 -20.80
C ARG A 77 -10.70 -3.65 -21.84
N ASN A 78 -9.72 -4.35 -22.42
CA ASN A 78 -9.99 -5.50 -23.27
C ASN A 78 -10.55 -6.68 -22.46
N LEU A 79 -11.00 -7.73 -23.15
CA LEU A 79 -11.57 -8.94 -22.55
C LEU A 79 -10.66 -9.56 -21.47
N ILE A 80 -9.35 -9.59 -21.69
CA ILE A 80 -8.37 -10.07 -20.71
C ILE A 80 -8.38 -9.20 -19.45
N GLY A 81 -8.34 -7.87 -19.61
CA GLY A 81 -8.41 -6.90 -18.52
C GLY A 81 -9.74 -6.93 -17.78
N PHE A 82 -10.82 -7.33 -18.45
CA PHE A 82 -12.14 -7.54 -17.84
C PHE A 82 -12.17 -8.79 -16.95
N PHE A 83 -11.71 -9.94 -17.47
CA PHE A 83 -11.57 -11.16 -16.65
C PHE A 83 -10.66 -10.94 -15.45
N PHE A 84 -9.56 -10.21 -15.67
CA PHE A 84 -8.64 -9.80 -14.62
C PHE A 84 -9.37 -9.10 -13.45
N MET A 85 -10.23 -8.14 -13.74
CA MET A 85 -10.93 -7.37 -12.72
C MET A 85 -11.93 -8.22 -11.93
N ILE A 86 -12.69 -9.10 -12.58
CA ILE A 86 -13.63 -10.01 -11.89
C ILE A 86 -12.91 -10.94 -10.93
N ILE A 87 -11.76 -11.46 -11.35
CA ILE A 87 -10.93 -12.38 -10.58
C ILE A 87 -10.47 -11.76 -9.24
N LEU A 88 -10.29 -10.43 -9.18
CA LEU A 88 -9.97 -9.71 -7.94
C LEU A 88 -11.08 -9.75 -6.90
N ALA A 89 -12.32 -9.98 -7.32
CA ALA A 89 -13.47 -9.97 -6.42
C ALA A 89 -13.42 -11.08 -5.37
N ALA A 90 -12.63 -12.13 -5.60
CA ALA A 90 -12.43 -13.25 -4.67
C ALA A 90 -11.70 -12.84 -3.39
N VAL A 91 -10.79 -11.86 -3.50
CA VAL A 91 -9.76 -11.59 -2.50
C VAL A 91 -10.35 -11.21 -1.13
N PRO A 92 -11.39 -10.36 -1.02
CA PRO A 92 -11.94 -9.96 0.28
C PRO A 92 -12.64 -11.07 1.08
N PHE A 93 -12.98 -12.19 0.42
CA PHE A 93 -13.93 -13.18 0.94
C PHE A 93 -13.31 -14.56 1.21
N GLY A 94 -11.99 -14.67 1.18
CA GLY A 94 -11.29 -15.86 1.66
C GLY A 94 -11.66 -16.18 3.11
N SER A 95 -11.66 -17.46 3.47
CA SER A 95 -11.94 -17.87 4.86
C SER A 95 -10.95 -17.22 5.85
N LYS A 96 -11.41 -16.89 7.06
CA LYS A 96 -10.59 -16.22 8.09
C LYS A 96 -9.27 -16.96 8.33
N ARG A 97 -9.33 -18.29 8.49
CA ARG A 97 -8.15 -19.14 8.68
C ARG A 97 -7.17 -19.02 7.51
N PHE A 98 -7.66 -19.10 6.27
CA PHE A 98 -6.84 -18.95 5.08
C PHE A 98 -6.18 -17.56 5.00
N MET A 99 -6.97 -16.50 5.15
CA MET A 99 -6.51 -15.11 5.13
C MET A 99 -5.40 -14.86 6.15
N VAL A 100 -5.61 -15.26 7.41
CA VAL A 100 -4.63 -15.09 8.50
C VAL A 100 -3.34 -15.84 8.21
N ASN A 101 -3.42 -17.10 7.76
CA ASN A 101 -2.22 -17.89 7.49
C ASN A 101 -1.46 -17.38 6.26
N VAL A 102 -2.15 -16.96 5.19
CA VAL A 102 -1.53 -16.32 4.02
C VAL A 102 -0.86 -15.01 4.43
N PHE A 103 -1.51 -14.19 5.26
CA PHE A 103 -0.91 -12.95 5.78
C PHE A 103 0.32 -13.24 6.64
N ASP A 104 0.31 -14.26 7.50
CA ASP A 104 1.49 -14.66 8.29
C ASP A 104 2.67 -15.03 7.39
N ARG A 105 2.44 -15.79 6.31
CA ARG A 105 3.49 -16.14 5.34
C ARG A 105 3.95 -14.94 4.53
N TYR A 106 3.02 -14.13 4.05
CA TYR A 106 3.32 -12.90 3.32
C TYR A 106 4.20 -11.95 4.15
N LYS A 107 3.78 -11.68 5.39
CA LYS A 107 4.53 -10.85 6.33
C LYS A 107 5.91 -11.42 6.64
N THR A 108 6.02 -12.74 6.81
CA THR A 108 7.31 -13.41 7.04
C THR A 108 8.25 -13.18 5.87
N LEU A 109 7.81 -13.48 4.64
CA LEU A 109 8.60 -13.27 3.42
C LEU A 109 9.00 -11.81 3.24
N TYR A 110 8.04 -10.89 3.39
CA TYR A 110 8.30 -9.46 3.31
C TYR A 110 9.35 -9.02 4.34
N SER A 111 9.21 -9.45 5.60
CA SER A 111 10.16 -9.08 6.67
C SER A 111 11.57 -9.63 6.46
N ILE A 112 11.72 -10.83 5.87
CA ILE A 112 13.04 -11.41 5.55
C ILE A 112 13.70 -10.59 4.44
N ILE A 113 12.98 -10.34 3.34
CA ILE A 113 13.49 -9.58 2.20
C ILE A 113 13.90 -8.18 2.62
N ILE A 114 13.04 -7.51 3.38
CA ILE A 114 13.31 -6.18 3.92
C ILE A 114 14.46 -6.20 4.92
N GLY A 115 14.57 -7.22 5.77
CA GLY A 115 15.69 -7.36 6.71
C GLY A 115 17.03 -7.46 5.98
N ILE A 116 17.12 -8.28 4.93
CA ILE A 116 18.32 -8.38 4.09
C ILE A 116 18.59 -7.04 3.40
N SER A 117 17.55 -6.41 2.85
CA SER A 117 17.66 -5.12 2.17
C SER A 117 18.19 -4.00 3.09
N ILE A 118 17.72 -3.94 4.35
CA ILE A 118 18.23 -3.01 5.37
C ILE A 118 19.70 -3.29 5.66
N LEU A 119 20.09 -4.57 5.81
CA LEU A 119 21.48 -4.94 6.06
C LEU A 119 22.38 -4.46 4.90
N VAL A 120 22.00 -4.72 3.65
CA VAL A 120 22.73 -4.24 2.47
C VAL A 120 22.80 -2.72 2.42
N TRP A 121 21.69 -2.04 2.72
CA TRP A 121 21.64 -0.57 2.76
C TRP A 121 22.60 -0.01 3.83
N LEU A 122 22.68 -0.64 5.01
CA LEU A 122 23.62 -0.26 6.06
C LEU A 122 25.08 -0.49 5.65
N LEU A 123 25.39 -1.62 5.00
CA LEU A 123 26.75 -1.88 4.49
C LEU A 123 27.19 -0.76 3.53
N LEU A 124 26.33 -0.42 2.56
CA LEU A 124 26.58 0.67 1.62
C LEU A 124 26.70 2.03 2.33
N PHE A 125 25.85 2.30 3.33
CA PHE A 125 25.89 3.53 4.12
C PHE A 125 27.23 3.69 4.87
N PHE A 126 27.82 2.59 5.36
CA PHE A 126 29.15 2.59 5.97
C PHE A 126 30.31 2.51 4.97
N GLY A 127 30.04 2.60 3.67
CA GLY A 127 31.07 2.57 2.62
C GLY A 127 31.62 1.17 2.33
N ILE A 128 30.99 0.10 2.83
CA ILE A 128 31.38 -1.27 2.51
C ILE A 128 30.85 -1.61 1.11
N PRO A 129 31.72 -1.96 0.15
CA PRO A 129 31.29 -2.23 -1.21
C PRO A 129 30.46 -3.51 -1.27
N VAL A 130 29.30 -3.44 -1.91
CA VAL A 130 28.45 -4.60 -2.22
C VAL A 130 28.32 -4.67 -3.74
N PRO A 131 28.44 -5.86 -4.37
CA PRO A 131 28.23 -5.98 -5.82
C PRO A 131 26.80 -5.59 -6.23
N GLY A 132 26.70 -4.67 -7.19
CA GLY A 132 25.43 -4.19 -7.74
C GLY A 132 25.39 -4.29 -9.27
N LYS A 133 24.19 -4.41 -9.84
CA LYS A 133 23.95 -4.44 -11.28
C LYS A 133 23.03 -3.31 -11.70
N ILE A 134 23.37 -2.61 -12.78
CA ILE A 134 22.48 -1.58 -13.34
C ILE A 134 21.27 -2.26 -13.99
N ILE A 135 20.07 -1.80 -13.63
CA ILE A 135 18.80 -2.26 -14.19
C ILE A 135 17.97 -1.08 -14.68
N ALA A 136 17.13 -1.34 -15.68
CA ALA A 136 16.17 -0.37 -16.19
C ALA A 136 15.04 -0.12 -15.16
N PRO A 137 14.45 1.10 -15.14
CA PRO A 137 13.34 1.41 -14.26
C PRO A 137 12.07 0.60 -14.59
N LEU A 138 11.18 0.45 -13.61
CA LEU A 138 9.88 -0.21 -13.79
C LEU A 138 8.97 0.54 -14.78
N ASN A 139 9.03 1.87 -14.74
CA ASN A 139 8.23 2.76 -15.56
C ASN A 139 9.15 3.48 -16.55
N ALA A 140 8.86 3.36 -17.84
CA ALA A 140 9.65 3.95 -18.92
C ALA A 140 9.69 5.49 -18.90
N VAL A 141 8.81 6.13 -18.12
CA VAL A 141 8.79 7.59 -17.92
C VAL A 141 9.97 8.07 -17.08
N LYS A 142 10.59 7.18 -16.29
CA LYS A 142 11.76 7.52 -15.49
C LYS A 142 13.00 7.67 -16.39
N THR A 143 13.68 8.80 -16.24
CA THR A 143 14.89 9.15 -16.99
C THR A 143 16.18 8.60 -16.37
N TYR A 144 16.08 7.80 -15.31
CA TYR A 144 17.21 7.25 -14.57
C TYR A 144 17.11 5.73 -14.44
N ASN A 145 18.28 5.08 -14.33
CA ASN A 145 18.40 3.65 -14.05
C ASN A 145 18.51 3.39 -12.55
N TYR A 146 18.47 2.13 -12.14
CA TYR A 146 18.72 1.71 -10.75
C TYR A 146 20.00 0.88 -10.65
N ILE A 147 20.65 0.91 -9.49
CA ILE A 147 21.62 -0.12 -9.09
C ILE A 147 20.89 -1.13 -8.21
N ALA A 148 20.83 -2.37 -8.68
CA ALA A 148 20.24 -3.49 -7.97
C ALA A 148 21.31 -4.27 -7.19
N TYR A 149 21.13 -4.31 -5.88
CA TYR A 149 21.86 -5.11 -4.92
C TYR A 149 20.95 -6.26 -4.42
N PRO A 150 21.45 -7.21 -3.60
CA PRO A 150 20.60 -8.25 -3.02
C PRO A 150 19.40 -7.67 -2.25
N PHE A 151 18.20 -7.82 -2.83
CA PHE A 151 16.93 -7.30 -2.30
C PHE A 151 16.85 -5.78 -2.07
N LEU A 152 17.76 -4.99 -2.65
CA LEU A 152 17.77 -3.53 -2.53
C LEU A 152 17.97 -2.90 -3.91
N VAL A 153 17.22 -1.85 -4.21
CA VAL A 153 17.50 -0.97 -5.36
C VAL A 153 17.76 0.45 -4.89
N ILE A 154 18.74 1.09 -5.51
CA ILE A 154 19.07 2.50 -5.30
C ILE A 154 18.98 3.21 -6.66
N PRO A 155 18.19 4.29 -6.77
CA PRO A 155 18.18 5.12 -7.96
C PRO A 155 19.59 5.60 -8.34
N ASN A 156 20.00 5.38 -9.59
CA ASN A 156 21.28 5.79 -10.13
C ASN A 156 21.14 7.10 -10.91
N TYR A 157 21.19 8.22 -10.20
CA TYR A 157 21.12 9.54 -10.78
C TYR A 157 22.52 10.04 -11.21
N LEU A 158 23.13 9.39 -12.21
CA LEU A 158 24.39 9.86 -12.77
C LEU A 158 24.24 11.32 -13.26
N GLY A 159 25.07 12.23 -12.75
CA GLY A 159 25.12 13.63 -13.16
C GLY A 159 24.17 14.59 -12.44
N ALA A 160 23.43 14.14 -11.43
CA ALA A 160 22.50 14.98 -10.70
C ALA A 160 23.14 15.59 -9.44
N GLY A 161 22.83 16.86 -9.15
CA GLY A 161 23.42 17.63 -8.04
C GLY A 161 23.16 17.05 -6.65
N LEU A 162 23.71 17.70 -5.63
CA LEU A 162 23.68 17.26 -4.22
C LEU A 162 22.27 16.89 -3.73
N ASP A 163 21.24 17.61 -4.16
CA ASP A 163 19.83 17.37 -3.82
C ASP A 163 19.31 16.00 -4.27
N VAL A 164 19.88 15.46 -5.35
CA VAL A 164 19.49 14.18 -5.94
C VAL A 164 20.26 13.01 -5.32
N TYR A 165 21.49 13.24 -4.86
CA TYR A 165 22.21 12.31 -3.98
C TYR A 165 21.39 12.03 -2.70
N PHE A 166 20.79 13.06 -2.10
CA PHE A 166 19.97 12.88 -0.91
C PHE A 166 18.65 12.14 -1.15
N GLN A 167 18.05 12.26 -2.34
CA GLN A 167 16.90 11.43 -2.70
C GLN A 167 17.26 9.95 -2.82
N SER A 168 18.51 9.63 -3.21
CA SER A 168 19.00 8.25 -3.28
C SER A 168 19.20 7.59 -1.91
N LEU A 169 19.27 8.37 -0.82
CA LEU A 169 19.38 7.84 0.55
C LEU A 169 18.08 7.26 1.09
N ARG A 170 16.93 7.56 0.46
CA ARG A 170 15.62 7.05 0.91
C ARG A 170 15.53 5.56 0.65
N PHE A 171 15.21 4.79 1.69
CA PHE A 171 15.14 3.34 1.57
C PHE A 171 13.94 2.90 0.73
N CYS A 172 14.23 2.33 -0.45
CA CYS A 172 13.24 1.81 -1.38
C CYS A 172 13.00 0.30 -1.23
N GLY A 173 13.85 -0.39 -0.47
CA GLY A 173 13.85 -1.85 -0.42
C GLY A 173 14.03 -2.43 -1.83
N PRO A 174 13.32 -3.53 -2.17
CA PRO A 174 13.33 -4.08 -3.53
C PRO A 174 12.34 -3.37 -4.48
N PHE A 175 11.75 -2.24 -4.10
CA PHE A 175 10.64 -1.60 -4.83
C PHE A 175 11.06 -0.31 -5.55
N ASP A 176 10.19 0.14 -6.46
CA ASP A 176 10.47 1.24 -7.39
C ASP A 176 10.57 2.61 -6.71
N GLU A 177 10.01 2.77 -5.52
CA GLU A 177 10.03 4.04 -4.80
C GLU A 177 9.74 3.87 -3.30
N PRO A 178 10.29 4.75 -2.44
CA PRO A 178 10.25 4.59 -1.00
C PRO A 178 8.83 4.69 -0.43
N GLY A 179 7.93 5.41 -1.10
CA GLY A 179 6.55 5.51 -0.68
C GLY A 179 5.81 4.15 -0.71
N VAL A 180 6.22 3.18 -1.54
CA VAL A 180 5.62 1.83 -1.54
C VAL A 180 5.98 1.11 -0.25
N VAL A 181 7.24 1.18 0.17
CA VAL A 181 7.70 0.63 1.46
C VAL A 181 6.90 1.25 2.60
N GLY A 182 6.82 2.58 2.64
CA GLY A 182 6.07 3.29 3.68
C GLY A 182 4.59 2.87 3.75
N THR A 183 3.90 2.77 2.62
CA THR A 183 2.47 2.38 2.61
C THR A 183 2.26 0.93 3.06
N ILE A 184 3.03 -0.02 2.52
CA ILE A 184 2.90 -1.44 2.89
C ILE A 184 3.31 -1.70 4.33
N ALA A 185 4.41 -1.09 4.79
CA ALA A 185 4.86 -1.20 6.16
C ALA A 185 3.82 -0.65 7.14
N GLY A 186 3.25 0.52 6.83
CA GLY A 186 2.13 1.09 7.59
C GLY A 186 0.97 0.10 7.69
N LEU A 187 0.40 -0.33 6.56
CA LEU A 187 -0.75 -1.24 6.55
C LEU A 187 -0.48 -2.54 7.33
N MET A 188 0.68 -3.17 7.16
CA MET A 188 1.04 -4.40 7.88
C MET A 188 1.14 -4.19 9.39
N LEU A 189 1.77 -3.10 9.84
CA LEU A 189 1.87 -2.77 11.25
C LEU A 189 0.48 -2.49 11.86
N TYR A 190 -0.40 -1.81 11.12
CA TYR A 190 -1.76 -1.52 11.55
C TYR A 190 -2.61 -2.77 11.74
N ILE A 191 -2.55 -3.71 10.79
CA ILE A 191 -3.26 -4.99 10.88
C ILE A 191 -2.90 -5.73 12.19
N ASP A 192 -1.64 -5.63 12.62
CA ASP A 192 -1.15 -6.23 13.86
C ASP A 192 -1.13 -5.29 15.07
N ASN A 193 -1.77 -4.12 15.00
CA ASN A 193 -1.82 -3.11 16.07
C ASN A 193 -0.42 -2.71 16.59
N PHE A 194 0.58 -2.61 15.71
CA PHE A 194 1.98 -2.32 16.05
C PHE A 194 2.53 -3.22 17.16
N ASN A 195 2.20 -4.52 17.11
CA ASN A 195 2.72 -5.49 18.05
C ASN A 195 4.22 -5.76 17.80
N LEU A 196 5.10 -4.99 18.44
CA LEU A 196 6.57 -5.11 18.32
C LEU A 196 7.15 -6.33 19.05
N LYS A 197 6.33 -7.10 19.79
CA LYS A 197 6.76 -8.40 20.32
C LYS A 197 7.04 -9.41 19.20
N ASP A 198 6.39 -9.23 18.04
CA ASP A 198 6.75 -9.96 16.83
C ASP A 198 7.93 -9.26 16.16
N LYS A 199 9.11 -9.91 16.18
CA LYS A 199 10.35 -9.36 15.61
C LYS A 199 10.21 -8.96 14.13
N ARG A 200 9.30 -9.60 13.38
CA ARG A 200 9.00 -9.23 11.99
C ARG A 200 8.50 -7.77 11.88
N ASN A 201 7.70 -7.32 12.85
CA ASN A 201 7.22 -5.94 12.91
C ASN A 201 8.33 -4.93 13.17
N ILE A 202 9.43 -5.33 13.81
CA ILE A 202 10.57 -4.44 14.03
C ILE A 202 11.24 -4.12 12.68
N PHE A 203 11.51 -5.13 11.86
CA PHE A 203 12.06 -4.92 10.51
C PHE A 203 11.12 -4.08 9.62
N ILE A 204 9.82 -4.35 9.69
CA ILE A 204 8.81 -3.59 8.95
C ILE A 204 8.78 -2.12 9.41
N LEU A 205 8.81 -1.86 10.72
CA LEU A 205 8.86 -0.52 11.28
C LEU A 205 10.13 0.23 10.84
N ILE A 206 11.30 -0.39 10.97
CA ILE A 206 12.58 0.21 10.56
C ILE A 206 12.53 0.56 9.07
N SER A 207 12.01 -0.33 8.22
CA SER A 207 11.89 -0.04 6.78
C SER A 207 10.95 1.12 6.47
N GLY A 208 9.83 1.23 7.20
CA GLY A 208 8.89 2.34 7.06
C GLY A 208 9.54 3.67 7.44
N LEU A 209 10.31 3.71 8.53
CA LEU A 209 11.06 4.89 8.96
C LEU A 209 12.15 5.27 7.94
N LEU A 210 12.99 4.31 7.53
CA LEU A 210 14.08 4.55 6.58
C LEU A 210 13.58 4.97 5.19
N SER A 211 12.32 4.66 4.84
CA SER A 211 11.72 5.15 3.60
C SER A 211 11.57 6.67 3.55
N LEU A 212 11.57 7.34 4.71
CA LEU A 212 11.32 8.77 4.86
C LEU A 212 10.06 9.20 4.07
N SER A 213 9.01 8.36 4.14
CA SER A 213 7.75 8.60 3.46
C SER A 213 6.84 9.44 4.33
N LEU A 214 6.51 10.66 3.91
CA LEU A 214 5.55 11.54 4.63
C LEU A 214 4.29 10.78 5.06
N PHE A 215 3.74 9.94 4.20
CA PHE A 215 2.57 9.13 4.52
C PHE A 215 2.80 8.16 5.66
N PHE A 216 3.95 7.47 5.70
CA PHE A 216 4.25 6.56 6.79
C PHE A 216 4.31 7.29 8.13
N TYR A 217 4.92 8.48 8.17
CA TYR A 217 5.04 9.28 9.39
C TYR A 217 3.69 9.84 9.84
N VAL A 218 2.91 10.44 8.93
CA VAL A 218 1.55 10.94 9.23
C VAL A 218 0.65 9.81 9.69
N LEU A 219 0.69 8.67 9.00
CA LEU A 219 -0.10 7.52 9.36
C LEU A 219 0.34 6.99 10.73
N SER A 220 1.63 6.79 10.98
CA SER A 220 2.13 6.39 12.31
C SER A 220 1.68 7.35 13.41
N ALA A 221 1.65 8.67 13.18
CA ALA A 221 1.14 9.63 14.15
C ALA A 221 -0.37 9.44 14.43
N ILE A 222 -1.18 9.23 13.38
CA ILE A 222 -2.61 8.92 13.52
C ILE A 222 -2.80 7.61 14.31
N PHE A 223 -1.99 6.58 14.03
CA PHE A 223 -2.02 5.33 14.78
C PHE A 223 -1.82 5.61 16.27
N LEU A 224 -0.78 6.36 16.63
CA LEU A 224 -0.46 6.64 18.03
C LEU A 224 -1.64 7.25 18.78
N VAL A 225 -2.28 8.25 18.17
CA VAL A 225 -3.47 8.89 18.74
C VAL A 225 -4.54 7.83 18.99
N CYS A 226 -4.91 7.06 17.96
CA CYS A 226 -5.95 6.04 18.11
C CYS A 226 -5.55 4.90 19.08
N PHE A 227 -4.27 4.55 19.14
CA PHE A 227 -3.72 3.48 19.98
C PHE A 227 -3.74 3.86 21.47
N LEU A 228 -3.49 5.12 21.79
CA LEU A 228 -3.62 5.64 23.16
C LEU A 228 -5.04 5.39 23.71
N PHE A 229 -6.06 5.58 22.87
CA PHE A 229 -7.47 5.36 23.24
C PHE A 229 -7.95 3.90 23.18
N SER A 230 -7.12 2.95 22.72
CA SER A 230 -7.50 1.52 22.62
C SER A 230 -7.60 0.85 24.00
N ARG A 231 -8.77 0.34 24.40
CA ARG A 231 -8.96 -0.24 25.75
C ARG A 231 -8.23 -1.56 26.01
N ASN A 232 -7.80 -2.27 24.96
CA ASN A 232 -7.36 -3.68 25.07
C ASN A 232 -5.85 -3.88 25.23
N VAL A 233 -5.08 -2.79 25.40
CA VAL A 233 -3.60 -2.84 25.47
C VAL A 233 -3.13 -2.26 26.80
N LYS A 234 -2.16 -2.93 27.44
CA LYS A 234 -1.57 -2.47 28.70
C LYS A 234 -1.05 -1.04 28.54
N VAL A 235 -1.44 -0.16 29.47
CA VAL A 235 -1.13 1.28 29.44
C VAL A 235 0.38 1.54 29.32
N VAL A 236 1.21 0.77 30.02
CA VAL A 236 2.68 0.86 29.93
C VAL A 236 3.21 0.66 28.51
N TYR A 237 2.68 -0.33 27.78
CA TYR A 237 3.09 -0.59 26.40
C TYR A 237 2.65 0.54 25.47
N LYS A 238 1.49 1.16 25.72
CA LYS A 238 1.05 2.34 24.97
C LYS A 238 2.01 3.52 25.15
N PHE A 239 2.34 3.85 26.41
CA PHE A 239 3.26 4.92 26.70
C PHE A 239 4.65 4.69 26.07
N PHE A 240 5.16 3.45 26.14
CA PHE A 240 6.43 3.11 25.51
C PHE A 240 6.42 3.35 23.99
N ILE A 241 5.42 2.83 23.27
CA ILE A 241 5.31 3.00 21.82
C ILE A 241 5.08 4.47 21.44
N SER A 242 4.21 5.18 22.16
CA SER A 242 3.94 6.59 21.93
C SER A 242 5.16 7.46 22.19
N SER A 243 5.91 7.21 23.26
CA SER A 243 7.16 7.92 23.56
C SER A 243 8.22 7.66 22.50
N LEU A 244 8.41 6.39 22.11
CA LEU A 244 9.36 6.02 21.05
C LEU A 244 9.04 6.73 19.72
N MET A 245 7.78 6.71 19.30
CA MET A 245 7.39 7.37 18.04
C MET A 245 7.46 8.89 18.14
N ALA A 246 7.08 9.49 19.28
CA ALA A 246 7.22 10.93 19.49
C ALA A 246 8.69 11.35 19.41
N LEU A 247 9.60 10.59 20.03
CA LEU A 247 11.03 10.82 19.93
C LEU A 247 11.52 10.76 18.48
N LEU A 248 11.08 9.76 17.71
CA LEU A 248 11.45 9.64 16.29
C LEU A 248 10.94 10.81 15.45
N ILE A 249 9.71 11.27 15.71
CA ILE A 249 9.14 12.46 15.05
C ILE A 249 9.99 13.70 15.39
N VAL A 250 10.22 13.98 16.67
CA VAL A 250 11.02 15.14 17.11
C VAL A 250 12.42 15.10 16.53
N PHE A 251 13.09 13.94 16.59
CA PHE A 251 14.42 13.77 16.01
C PHE A 251 14.43 14.05 14.50
N SER A 252 13.43 13.52 13.77
CA SER A 252 13.32 13.77 12.34
C SER A 252 12.99 15.23 11.98
N MET A 253 12.40 16.00 12.90
CA MET A 253 12.17 17.44 12.71
C MET A 253 13.45 18.27 12.95
N GLN A 254 14.34 17.80 13.81
CA GLN A 254 15.60 18.51 14.12
C GLN A 254 16.67 18.28 13.04
N ASN A 255 16.72 17.10 12.44
CA ASN A 255 17.68 16.83 11.38
C ASN A 255 17.23 17.46 10.05
N THR A 256 18.07 18.34 9.48
CA THR A 256 17.79 19.12 8.27
C THR A 256 17.33 18.24 7.10
N MET A 257 17.94 17.05 6.93
CA MET A 257 17.69 16.17 5.78
C MET A 257 16.32 15.51 5.88
N THR A 258 16.01 14.95 7.05
CA THR A 258 14.70 14.34 7.29
C THR A 258 13.61 15.39 7.33
N ARG A 259 13.91 16.62 7.77
CA ARG A 259 13.00 17.75 7.74
C ARG A 259 12.60 18.15 6.32
N LEU A 260 13.57 18.32 5.42
CA LEU A 260 13.34 18.61 4.00
C LEU A 260 12.49 17.52 3.32
N LEU A 261 12.78 16.24 3.61
CA LEU A 261 12.12 15.12 2.93
C LEU A 261 10.72 14.79 3.46
N ILE A 262 10.41 15.16 4.70
CA ILE A 262 9.16 14.81 5.39
C ILE A 262 8.35 16.06 5.75
N TRP A 263 8.91 16.95 6.56
CA TRP A 263 8.16 17.97 7.29
C TRP A 263 7.97 19.26 6.50
N ASP A 264 8.97 19.69 5.74
CA ASP A 264 8.87 20.90 4.89
C ASP A 264 7.83 20.69 3.78
N ARG A 265 7.52 19.43 3.48
CA ARG A 265 6.40 19.04 2.59
C ARG A 265 5.01 19.29 3.19
N LEU A 266 4.88 19.59 4.48
CA LEU A 266 3.61 19.98 5.10
C LEU A 266 3.46 21.49 5.23
N GLU A 267 4.52 22.27 4.93
CA GLU A 267 4.45 23.72 5.01
C GLU A 267 3.52 24.28 3.95
N TYR A 268 2.84 25.37 4.31
CA TYR A 268 1.98 26.09 3.38
C TYR A 268 2.83 27.00 2.49
N ASP A 269 2.84 26.70 1.20
CA ASP A 269 3.44 27.56 0.19
C ASP A 269 2.47 28.72 -0.10
N LYS A 270 2.81 29.90 0.41
CA LYS A 270 2.04 31.14 0.21
C LYS A 270 1.99 31.57 -1.25
N THR A 271 2.97 31.20 -2.07
CA THR A 271 3.04 31.58 -3.49
C THR A 271 2.11 30.71 -4.34
N GLN A 272 2.04 29.42 -4.03
CA GLN A 272 1.16 28.47 -4.73
C GLN A 272 -0.22 28.33 -4.09
N GLY A 273 -0.44 28.91 -2.91
CA GLY A 273 -1.70 28.82 -2.17
C GLY A 273 -2.03 27.39 -1.72
N MET A 274 -1.03 26.53 -1.55
CA MET A 274 -1.19 25.11 -1.28
C MET A 274 -0.08 24.57 -0.39
N ILE A 275 -0.25 23.36 0.13
CA ILE A 275 0.79 22.69 0.91
C ILE A 275 1.94 22.29 -0.04
N SER A 276 3.18 22.61 0.31
CA SER A 276 4.41 22.39 -0.47
C SER A 276 4.56 20.94 -0.98
N GLY A 277 4.15 19.97 -0.17
CA GLY A 277 4.16 18.55 -0.52
C GLY A 277 3.01 18.05 -1.37
N ASP A 278 2.02 18.90 -1.73
CA ASP A 278 0.91 18.56 -2.64
C ASP A 278 1.37 18.63 -4.11
N ASN A 279 2.42 17.87 -4.40
CA ASN A 279 2.93 17.62 -5.75
C ASN A 279 2.21 16.43 -6.43
N ARG A 280 1.00 16.11 -5.98
CA ARG A 280 0.22 14.94 -6.43
C ARG A 280 -0.58 15.21 -7.70
N ALA A 281 -0.76 16.48 -8.02
CA ALA A 281 -1.34 16.95 -9.26
C ALA A 281 -0.61 18.22 -9.69
N ASP A 282 -0.11 18.23 -10.93
CA ASP A 282 0.44 19.43 -11.54
C ASP A 282 -0.70 20.43 -11.88
N SER A 283 -0.31 21.64 -12.32
CA SER A 283 -1.28 22.68 -12.68
C SER A 283 -2.16 22.28 -13.86
N SER A 284 -1.60 21.52 -14.82
CA SER A 284 -2.31 21.04 -15.99
C SER A 284 -3.41 20.04 -15.62
N LEU A 285 -3.11 19.06 -14.75
CA LEU A 285 -4.09 18.12 -14.22
C LEU A 285 -5.15 18.85 -13.40
N LYS A 286 -4.78 19.81 -12.56
CA LYS A 286 -5.75 20.58 -11.76
C LYS A 286 -6.73 21.34 -12.66
N SER A 287 -6.22 22.05 -13.66
CA SER A 287 -7.05 22.81 -14.61
C SER A 287 -7.99 21.89 -15.39
N TYR A 288 -7.45 20.81 -15.96
CA TYR A 288 -8.26 19.84 -16.70
C TYR A 288 -9.31 19.16 -15.79
N PHE A 289 -8.91 18.72 -14.60
CA PHE A 289 -9.81 18.11 -13.63
C PHE A 289 -10.96 19.04 -13.23
N ASN A 290 -10.69 20.33 -13.02
CA ASN A 290 -11.73 21.32 -12.72
C ASN A 290 -12.65 21.54 -13.92
N SER A 291 -12.11 21.55 -15.14
CA SER A 291 -12.92 21.77 -16.36
C SER A 291 -13.95 20.67 -16.61
N ILE A 292 -13.67 19.43 -16.17
CA ILE A 292 -14.57 18.30 -16.38
C ILE A 292 -15.57 18.12 -15.23
N GLN A 293 -15.46 18.87 -14.12
CA GLN A 293 -16.36 18.70 -12.96
C GLN A 293 -17.84 18.85 -13.39
N GLY A 294 -18.68 17.90 -12.95
CA GLY A 294 -20.09 17.87 -13.31
C GLY A 294 -20.40 17.28 -14.70
N THR A 295 -19.39 17.01 -15.53
CA THR A 295 -19.56 16.38 -16.85
C THR A 295 -19.58 14.85 -16.76
N SER A 296 -19.98 14.18 -17.86
CA SER A 296 -19.92 12.72 -17.99
C SER A 296 -18.51 12.16 -17.73
N GLN A 297 -17.47 12.84 -18.19
CA GLN A 297 -16.07 12.43 -18.02
C GLN A 297 -15.66 12.37 -16.54
N TYR A 298 -16.17 13.29 -15.71
CA TYR A 298 -15.89 13.26 -14.27
C TYR A 298 -16.58 12.08 -13.57
N TRP A 299 -17.82 11.78 -13.94
CA TRP A 299 -18.60 10.72 -13.29
C TRP A 299 -18.19 9.32 -13.73
N TRP A 300 -17.91 9.13 -15.03
CA TRP A 300 -17.70 7.83 -15.67
C TRP A 300 -16.26 7.59 -16.12
N GLY A 301 -15.39 8.58 -16.01
CA GLY A 301 -13.98 8.50 -16.41
C GLY A 301 -13.74 8.99 -17.83
N VAL A 302 -12.47 9.26 -18.12
CA VAL A 302 -11.96 9.68 -19.41
C VAL A 302 -11.54 8.44 -20.20
N ASP A 303 -12.14 8.23 -21.36
CA ASP A 303 -11.89 7.10 -22.25
C ASP A 303 -10.61 7.26 -23.09
N ASN A 304 -10.18 8.51 -23.32
CA ASN A 304 -9.01 8.83 -24.13
C ASN A 304 -7.69 8.50 -23.40
N LYS A 305 -7.10 7.36 -23.77
CA LYS A 305 -5.82 6.89 -23.22
C LYS A 305 -4.65 7.84 -23.45
N ARG A 306 -4.64 8.63 -24.52
CA ARG A 306 -3.59 9.64 -24.77
C ARG A 306 -3.70 10.79 -23.78
N GLN A 307 -4.94 11.22 -23.50
CA GLN A 307 -5.20 12.26 -22.52
C GLN A 307 -4.82 11.81 -21.10
N LEU A 308 -5.11 10.55 -20.75
CA LEU A 308 -4.67 9.97 -19.48
C LEU A 308 -3.14 9.85 -19.37
N ALA A 309 -2.45 9.54 -20.47
CA ALA A 309 -0.99 9.43 -20.49
C ALA A 309 -0.29 10.76 -20.15
N ASN A 310 -0.89 11.89 -20.55
CA ASN A 310 -0.36 13.22 -20.25
C ASN A 310 -0.32 13.54 -18.74
N PHE A 311 -1.11 12.83 -17.94
CA PHE A 311 -1.17 13.02 -16.49
C PHE A 311 -0.56 11.85 -15.70
N SER A 312 0.14 10.93 -16.37
CA SER A 312 0.64 9.68 -15.77
C SER A 312 1.67 9.88 -14.65
N ASP A 313 2.34 11.04 -14.60
CA ASP A 313 3.30 11.41 -13.54
C ASP A 313 2.63 11.87 -12.25
N SER A 314 1.34 12.20 -12.28
CA SER A 314 0.58 12.60 -11.11
C SER A 314 0.06 11.36 -10.36
N ALA A 315 0.17 11.34 -9.03
CA ALA A 315 -0.10 10.15 -8.22
C ALA A 315 -1.08 10.47 -7.08
N GLY A 316 -2.28 10.96 -7.41
CA GLY A 316 -3.31 11.35 -6.44
C GLY A 316 -4.74 11.04 -6.89
N TYR A 317 -5.70 11.18 -5.98
CA TYR A 317 -7.10 10.80 -6.18
C TYR A 317 -7.75 11.34 -7.48
N ARG A 318 -7.29 12.51 -7.96
CA ARG A 318 -7.74 13.09 -9.23
C ARG A 318 -7.51 12.15 -10.41
N ASN A 319 -6.34 11.52 -10.48
CA ASN A 319 -6.05 10.52 -11.52
C ASN A 319 -6.88 9.25 -11.37
N ALA A 320 -7.23 8.88 -10.13
CA ALA A 320 -8.15 7.79 -9.87
C ALA A 320 -9.53 8.07 -10.49
N ILE A 321 -10.05 9.29 -10.27
CA ILE A 321 -11.33 9.76 -10.83
C ILE A 321 -11.25 9.93 -12.34
N LEU A 322 -10.17 10.50 -12.89
CA LEU A 322 -9.99 10.59 -14.34
C LEU A 322 -10.01 9.23 -15.00
N SER A 323 -9.31 8.24 -14.42
CA SER A 323 -9.20 6.92 -15.04
C SER A 323 -10.44 6.04 -14.83
N ASN A 324 -11.20 6.19 -13.73
CA ASN A 324 -12.27 5.27 -13.36
C ASN A 324 -13.66 5.91 -13.26
N GLY A 325 -13.72 7.24 -13.24
CA GLY A 325 -14.91 7.98 -12.86
C GLY A 325 -15.09 8.09 -11.35
N ALA A 326 -15.74 9.17 -10.92
CA ALA A 326 -16.08 9.40 -9.52
C ALA A 326 -17.04 8.32 -8.98
N VAL A 327 -17.96 7.82 -9.80
CA VAL A 327 -18.92 6.78 -9.41
C VAL A 327 -18.20 5.51 -8.94
N VAL A 328 -17.25 5.03 -9.72
CA VAL A 328 -16.46 3.83 -9.39
C VAL A 328 -15.63 4.04 -8.13
N CYS A 329 -15.00 5.21 -7.98
CA CYS A 329 -14.23 5.53 -6.78
C CYS A 329 -15.10 5.54 -5.52
N ILE A 330 -16.29 6.15 -5.59
CA ILE A 330 -17.26 6.19 -4.49
C ILE A 330 -17.76 4.78 -4.17
N MET A 331 -18.11 3.97 -5.17
CA MET A 331 -18.56 2.60 -4.96
C MET A 331 -17.49 1.72 -4.32
N TYR A 332 -16.23 1.87 -4.73
CA TYR A 332 -15.09 1.16 -4.11
C TYR A 332 -14.94 1.52 -2.62
N LEU A 333 -15.03 2.82 -2.30
CA LEU A 333 -15.01 3.30 -0.92
C LEU A 333 -16.19 2.74 -0.12
N LEU A 334 -17.41 2.87 -0.64
CA LEU A 334 -18.62 2.36 -0.02
C LEU A 334 -18.53 0.86 0.25
N PHE A 335 -17.97 0.08 -0.68
CA PHE A 335 -17.79 -1.36 -0.51
C PHE A 335 -16.98 -1.66 0.74
N PHE A 336 -15.79 -1.10 0.86
CA PHE A 336 -14.91 -1.36 1.99
C PHE A 336 -15.47 -0.81 3.31
N VAL A 337 -16.10 0.36 3.29
CA VAL A 337 -16.73 0.95 4.49
C VAL A 337 -17.89 0.08 4.97
N LEU A 338 -18.82 -0.31 4.09
CA LEU A 338 -19.94 -1.17 4.44
C LEU A 338 -19.47 -2.56 4.90
N TYR A 339 -18.42 -3.10 4.25
CA TYR A 339 -17.83 -4.37 4.64
C TYR A 339 -17.21 -4.29 6.06
N ALA A 340 -16.50 -3.21 6.38
CA ALA A 340 -15.93 -2.95 7.70
C ALA A 340 -17.01 -2.77 8.77
N LEU A 341 -18.04 -1.94 8.52
CA LEU A 341 -19.15 -1.68 9.45
C LEU A 341 -19.88 -2.97 9.85
N ASN A 342 -20.06 -3.90 8.91
CA ASN A 342 -20.75 -5.17 9.14
C ASN A 342 -19.93 -6.21 9.93
N ARG A 343 -18.59 -6.03 10.02
CA ARG A 343 -17.66 -7.00 10.60
C ARG A 343 -17.03 -6.52 11.91
N ILE A 344 -16.60 -5.25 11.97
CA ILE A 344 -15.83 -4.68 13.08
C ILE A 344 -16.76 -4.13 14.17
N LYS A 345 -16.42 -4.31 15.47
CA LYS A 345 -17.27 -3.84 16.60
C LYS A 345 -16.95 -2.44 17.05
N SER A 346 -15.65 -2.21 17.20
CA SER A 346 -15.17 -0.96 17.75
C SER A 346 -15.30 0.10 16.69
N ILE A 347 -16.06 1.15 16.99
CA ILE A 347 -16.11 2.36 16.18
C ILE A 347 -14.70 2.93 15.94
N TRP A 348 -13.79 2.80 16.92
CA TRP A 348 -12.40 3.23 16.77
C TRP A 348 -11.66 2.47 15.66
N TYR A 349 -11.82 1.14 15.59
CA TYR A 349 -11.18 0.35 14.53
C TYR A 349 -11.77 0.66 13.15
N ILE A 350 -13.05 1.02 13.09
CA ILE A 350 -13.72 1.48 11.86
C ILE A 350 -13.19 2.85 11.44
N LEU A 351 -13.09 3.81 12.37
CA LEU A 351 -12.55 5.15 12.09
C LEU A 351 -11.09 5.05 11.60
N ILE A 352 -10.26 4.25 12.27
CA ILE A 352 -8.89 3.97 11.81
C ILE A 352 -8.90 3.41 10.39
N PHE A 353 -9.77 2.43 10.11
CA PHE A 353 -9.88 1.84 8.78
C PHE A 353 -10.28 2.85 7.71
N ILE A 354 -11.27 3.70 7.98
CA ILE A 354 -11.71 4.75 7.07
C ILE A 354 -10.56 5.74 6.81
N THR A 355 -9.85 6.16 7.84
CA THR A 355 -8.69 7.04 7.71
C THR A 355 -7.59 6.38 6.87
N LEU A 356 -7.28 5.10 7.11
CA LEU A 356 -6.33 4.34 6.30
C LEU A 356 -6.74 4.27 4.82
N LEU A 357 -8.02 3.96 4.57
CA LEU A 357 -8.57 3.85 3.24
C LEU A 357 -8.48 5.18 2.47
N LEU A 358 -8.95 6.27 3.09
CA LEU A 358 -8.94 7.61 2.49
C LEU A 358 -7.51 8.14 2.29
N ALA A 359 -6.65 8.00 3.29
CA ALA A 359 -5.26 8.47 3.21
C ALA A 359 -4.49 7.71 2.12
N THR A 360 -4.68 6.38 2.02
CA THR A 360 -4.03 5.58 0.98
C THR A 360 -4.50 6.03 -0.40
N LEU A 361 -5.81 6.23 -0.60
CA LEU A 361 -6.35 6.69 -1.89
C LEU A 361 -5.91 8.09 -2.27
N TYR A 362 -5.77 8.99 -1.30
CA TYR A 362 -5.25 10.33 -1.53
C TYR A 362 -3.78 10.30 -1.98
N GLN A 363 -2.94 9.52 -1.29
CA GLN A 363 -1.50 9.51 -1.51
C GLN A 363 -1.07 8.63 -2.70
N ARG A 364 -1.73 7.49 -2.89
CA ARG A 364 -1.47 6.52 -3.96
C ARG A 364 -2.78 5.81 -4.29
N PRO A 365 -3.54 6.26 -5.29
CA PRO A 365 -4.73 5.57 -5.74
C PRO A 365 -4.35 4.28 -6.47
N GLY A 366 -3.89 3.27 -5.74
CA GLY A 366 -3.83 1.88 -6.20
C GLY A 366 -5.21 1.25 -6.09
N LEU A 367 -6.24 1.94 -6.59
CA LEU A 367 -7.55 1.36 -6.76
C LEU A 367 -7.37 0.04 -7.53
N PHE A 368 -7.95 -1.02 -7.01
CA PHE A 368 -7.84 -2.36 -7.60
C PHE A 368 -6.45 -3.00 -7.55
N SER A 369 -5.49 -2.42 -6.82
CA SER A 369 -4.26 -3.12 -6.47
C SER A 369 -4.58 -4.27 -5.51
N VAL A 370 -4.15 -5.48 -5.88
CA VAL A 370 -4.47 -6.70 -5.12
C VAL A 370 -3.88 -6.67 -3.72
N ASN A 371 -2.69 -6.09 -3.56
CA ASN A 371 -2.09 -5.89 -2.25
C ASN A 371 -2.95 -5.01 -1.35
N TYR A 372 -3.50 -3.92 -1.89
CA TYR A 372 -4.34 -3.01 -1.11
C TYR A 372 -5.68 -3.65 -0.79
N ILE A 373 -6.32 -4.30 -1.77
CA ILE A 373 -7.55 -5.08 -1.54
C ILE A 373 -7.30 -6.10 -0.42
N PHE A 374 -6.25 -6.92 -0.53
CA PHE A 374 -5.91 -7.94 0.46
C PHE A 374 -5.64 -7.35 1.84
N LEU A 375 -4.80 -6.30 1.95
CA LEU A 375 -4.45 -5.70 3.24
C LEU A 375 -5.65 -5.02 3.90
N PHE A 376 -6.51 -4.33 3.14
CA PHE A 376 -7.75 -3.77 3.66
C PHE A 376 -8.71 -4.86 4.15
N SER A 377 -8.88 -5.93 3.36
CA SER A 377 -9.69 -7.07 3.77
C SER A 377 -9.11 -7.79 4.99
N MET A 378 -7.79 -7.92 5.07
CA MET A 378 -7.09 -8.54 6.20
C MET A 378 -7.27 -7.73 7.47
N TYR A 379 -7.19 -6.40 7.41
CA TYR A 379 -7.52 -5.54 8.55
C TYR A 379 -8.94 -5.83 9.06
N ILE A 380 -9.93 -5.85 8.17
CA ILE A 380 -11.32 -6.14 8.55
C ILE A 380 -11.45 -7.53 9.18
N VAL A 381 -10.78 -8.55 8.63
CA VAL A 381 -10.79 -9.93 9.13
C VAL A 381 -10.13 -10.06 10.51
N MET A 382 -9.01 -9.35 10.76
CA MET A 382 -8.33 -9.35 12.06
C MET A 382 -9.18 -8.73 13.17
N HIS A 383 -9.99 -7.73 12.81
CA HIS A 383 -10.86 -7.01 13.73
C HIS A 383 -12.33 -7.46 13.72
N ASP A 384 -12.63 -8.60 13.07
CA ASP A 384 -13.98 -9.17 12.96
C ASP A 384 -14.49 -9.72 14.31
N LYS A 385 -15.72 -9.34 14.66
CA LYS A 385 -16.50 -9.84 15.80
C LYS A 385 -16.81 -11.33 15.75
N ARG A 386 -17.04 -11.87 14.55
CA ARG A 386 -17.84 -13.11 14.39
C ARG A 386 -17.12 -14.38 14.82
N GLU A 387 -15.82 -14.32 15.04
CA GLU A 387 -15.02 -15.46 15.48
C GLU A 387 -13.91 -14.99 16.42
N ASN A 388 -14.29 -14.67 17.67
CA ASN A 388 -13.41 -14.95 18.81
C ASN A 388 -13.23 -16.46 18.87
N ILE A 389 -12.35 -17.01 18.04
CA ILE A 389 -11.86 -18.37 18.27
C ILE A 389 -11.23 -18.32 19.65
N LYS A 390 -11.89 -18.94 20.63
CA LYS A 390 -11.24 -19.32 21.88
C LYS A 390 -10.03 -20.14 21.48
N LEU A 391 -8.85 -19.52 21.57
CA LEU A 391 -7.61 -20.26 21.60
C LEU A 391 -7.66 -20.99 22.94
N ASN A 392 -7.96 -22.30 22.90
CA ASN A 392 -7.81 -23.13 24.07
C ASN A 392 -6.35 -23.00 24.55
N PRO A 393 -6.14 -22.95 25.88
CA PRO A 393 -4.84 -22.73 26.50
C PRO A 393 -3.75 -23.69 25.97
#